data_AF-A0A7T3FW71-F1
#
_entry.id   AF-A0A7T3FW71-F1
#
_cell.length_a   1.000
_cell.length_b   1.000
_cell.length_c   1.000
_cell.angle_alpha   90.00
_cell.angle_beta   90.00
_cell.angle_gamma   90.00
#
_symmetry.space_group_name_H-M   'P 1'
#
loop_
_entity.id
_entity.type
_entity.pdbx_description
1 polymer ?
#
loop_
_entity_poly.entity_id
_entity_poly.type
_entity_poly.pdbx_seq_one_letter_code
_entity_poly.pdbx_strand_id
1 'polypeptide(L)' 'MNLVAVGLGVFLVAFAVYIVGDPVNRVRLWTATREYERDPTGAKETQRTRTVVYATAVGATGLLFVALGVAL' A
#
# COMPACT_ATOMS: atom_id res chain seq x y z
N MET A 1 16.43 -21.21 -4.33
CA MET A 1 16.23 -20.07 -3.41
C MET A 1 16.76 -18.80 -4.06
N ASN A 2 15.87 -17.98 -4.61
CA ASN A 2 16.16 -16.72 -5.30
C ASN A 2 16.07 -15.54 -4.33
N LEU A 3 17.24 -15.11 -3.83
CA LEU A 3 17.38 -14.02 -2.87
C LEU A 3 16.84 -12.68 -3.37
N VAL A 4 16.87 -12.42 -4.69
CA VAL A 4 16.35 -11.18 -5.28
C VAL A 4 14.83 -11.14 -5.16
N ALA A 5 14.16 -12.25 -5.49
CA ALA A 5 12.71 -12.36 -5.39
C ALA A 5 12.23 -12.25 -3.92
N VAL A 6 12.95 -12.92 -3.00
CA VAL A 6 12.67 -12.81 -1.55
C VAL A 6 12.86 -11.38 -1.07
N GLY A 7 13.96 -10.72 -1.44
CA GLY A 7 14.25 -9.35 -1.06
C GLY A 7 13.19 -8.36 -1.56
N LEU A 8 12.78 -8.49 -2.82
CA LEU A 8 11.69 -7.69 -3.40
C LEU A 8 10.36 -7.92 -2.66
N GLY A 9 10.05 -9.18 -2.36
CA GLY A 9 8.83 -9.54 -1.64
C GLY A 9 8.78 -8.95 -0.23
N VAL A 10 9.87 -9.09 0.54
CA VAL A 10 10.00 -8.48 1.88
C VAL A 10 9.88 -6.96 1.81
N PHE A 11 10.53 -6.33 0.82
CA PHE A 11 10.42 -4.88 0.61
C PHE A 11 8.98 -4.44 0.37
N LEU A 12 8.24 -5.15 -0.50
CA LEU A 12 6.83 -4.82 -0.79
C LEU A 12 5.93 -4.99 0.43
N VAL A 13 6.15 -6.03 1.25
CA VAL A 13 5.42 -6.22 2.51
C VAL A 13 5.73 -5.09 3.50
N ALA A 14 7.00 -4.73 3.68
CA ALA A 14 7.39 -3.62 4.55
C ALA A 14 6.80 -2.28 4.08
N PHE A 15 6.80 -2.05 2.77
CA PHE A 15 6.18 -0.86 2.17
C PHE A 15 4.67 -0.81 2.38
N ALA A 16 3.96 -1.94 2.25
CA ALA A 16 2.54 -2.03 2.56
C ALA A 16 2.25 -1.69 4.03
N VAL A 17 3.01 -2.25 4.97
CA VAL A 17 2.88 -1.94 6.40
C VAL A 17 3.15 -0.47 6.68
N TYR A 18 4.18 0.10 6.06
CA TYR A 18 4.49 1.51 6.17
C TYR A 18 3.33 2.40 5.71
N ILE A 19 2.68 2.09 4.60
CA ILE A 19 1.53 2.86 4.11
C ILE A 19 0.32 2.74 5.04
N VAL A 20 0.00 1.53 5.53
CA VAL A 20 -1.15 1.29 6.42
C VAL A 20 -0.99 2.02 7.75
N GLY A 21 0.24 2.29 8.20
CA GLY A 21 0.50 3.03 9.44
C GLY A 21 0.04 4.49 9.40
N ASP A 22 -0.02 5.13 8.24
CA ASP A 22 -0.63 6.44 8.06
C ASP A 22 -1.15 6.59 6.61
N PRO A 23 -2.34 6.04 6.33
CA PRO A 23 -2.87 5.91 4.98
C PRO A 23 -3.36 7.24 4.39
N VAL A 24 -3.46 8.30 5.20
CA VAL A 24 -3.93 9.61 4.77
C VAL A 24 -2.75 10.52 4.42
N ASN A 25 -1.64 10.45 5.17
CA ASN A 25 -0.51 11.36 4.95
C ASN A 25 0.67 10.73 4.18
N ARG A 26 0.81 9.40 4.16
CA ARG A 26 1.98 8.74 3.51
C ARG A 26 1.82 8.50 2.02
N VAL A 27 0.64 8.78 1.46
CA VAL A 27 0.33 8.51 0.05
C VAL A 27 -0.18 9.79 -0.58
N ARG A 28 0.18 10.01 -1.85
CA ARG A 28 -0.36 11.09 -2.67
C ARG A 28 -1.88 11.11 -2.54
N LEU A 29 -2.47 12.30 -2.40
CA LEU A 29 -3.93 12.44 -2.38
C LEU A 29 -4.55 11.77 -3.62
N TRP A 30 -5.44 10.83 -3.35
CA TRP A 30 -6.24 10.12 -4.36
C TRP A 30 -7.51 10.90 -4.73
N THR A 31 -7.82 11.94 -3.96
CA THR A 31 -8.97 12.83 -4.10
C THR A 31 -8.53 14.18 -4.64
N ALA A 32 -9.36 14.80 -5.47
CA ALA A 32 -9.05 16.11 -6.02
C ALA A 32 -9.09 17.17 -4.92
N THR A 33 -8.23 18.19 -5.00
CA THR A 33 -8.19 19.31 -4.04
C THR A 33 -9.57 19.96 -3.86
N ARG A 34 -10.34 20.03 -4.96
CA ARG A 34 -11.70 20.59 -4.99
C ARG A 34 -12.74 19.76 -4.23
N GLU A 35 -12.57 18.44 -4.16
CA GLU A 35 -13.41 17.56 -3.35
C GLU A 35 -13.05 17.67 -1.87
N TYR A 36 -11.75 17.78 -1.57
CA TYR A 36 -11.24 17.97 -0.22
C TYR A 36 -11.67 19.31 0.40
N GLU A 37 -11.73 20.39 -0.38
CA GLU A 37 -12.23 21.70 0.09
C GLU A 37 -13.74 21.69 0.36
N ARG A 38 -14.50 20.88 -0.38
CA ARG A 38 -15.96 20.81 -0.28
C ARG A 38 -16.43 19.90 0.86
N ASP A 39 -15.75 18.77 1.05
CA ASP A 39 -15.97 17.84 2.16
C ASP A 39 -14.63 17.19 2.59
N PRO A 40 -13.90 17.82 3.53
CA PRO A 40 -12.60 17.31 3.97
C PRO A 40 -12.71 15.99 4.72
N THR A 41 -13.84 15.69 5.35
CA THR A 41 -14.03 14.47 6.13
C THR A 41 -14.28 13.28 5.21
N GLY A 42 -15.22 13.41 4.27
CA GLY A 42 -15.49 12.37 3.27
C GLY A 42 -14.32 12.09 2.33
N ALA A 43 -13.55 13.13 1.99
CA ALA A 43 -12.34 12.98 1.18
C ALA A 43 -11.23 12.18 1.91
N LYS A 44 -11.02 12.43 3.21
CA LYS A 44 -10.07 11.66 4.03
C LYS A 44 -10.48 10.20 4.19
N GLU A 45 -11.77 9.95 4.38
CA GLU A 45 -12.29 8.59 4.52
C GLU A 45 -12.16 7.79 3.22
N THR A 46 -12.46 8.42 2.07
CA THR A 46 -12.24 7.83 0.76
C THR A 46 -10.77 7.54 0.50
N GLN A 47 -9.88 8.49 0.84
CA GLN A 47 -8.44 8.32 0.70
C GLN A 47 -7.91 7.20 1.59
N ARG A 48 -8.38 7.11 2.84
CA ARG A 48 -8.03 6.04 3.77
C ARG A 48 -8.41 4.68 3.20
N THR A 49 -9.66 4.52 2.78
CA THR A 49 -10.16 3.24 2.26
C THR A 49 -9.40 2.81 1.00
N ARG A 50 -9.22 3.71 0.04
CA ARG A 50 -8.47 3.41 -1.20
C ARG A 50 -7.02 3.04 -0.91
N THR A 51 -6.38 3.77 0.00
CA THR A 51 -4.99 3.53 0.37
C THR A 51 -4.81 2.19 1.09
N VAL A 52 -5.74 1.84 1.98
CA VAL A 52 -5.71 0.53 2.66
C VAL A 52 -5.88 -0.59 1.64
N VAL A 53 -6.86 -0.49 0.72
CA VAL A 53 -7.08 -1.49 -0.34
C VAL A 53 -5.83 -1.65 -1.22
N TYR A 54 -5.22 -0.54 -1.63
CA TYR A 54 -3.98 -0.55 -2.41
C TYR A 54 -2.84 -1.22 -1.63
N ALA A 55 -2.63 -0.84 -0.37
CA ALA A 55 -1.58 -1.41 0.46
C ALA A 55 -1.78 -2.91 0.69
N THR A 56 -3.02 -3.36 0.87
CA THR A 56 -3.35 -4.79 0.96
C THR A 56 -2.97 -5.53 -0.32
N ALA A 57 -3.29 -4.99 -1.50
CA ALA A 57 -2.91 -5.60 -2.77
C ALA A 57 -1.38 -5.67 -2.95
N VAL A 58 -0.66 -4.61 -2.57
CA VAL A 58 0.81 -4.56 -2.60
C VAL A 58 1.41 -5.58 -1.63
N GLY A 59 0.88 -5.67 -0.41
CA GLY A 59 1.34 -6.63 0.60
C GLY A 59 1.11 -8.08 0.16
N ALA A 60 -0.07 -8.39 -0.41
CA ALA A 60 -0.35 -9.71 -0.97
C ALA A 60 0.61 -10.07 -2.12
N THR A 61 0.90 -9.11 -2.99
CA THR A 61 1.90 -9.27 -4.06
C THR A 61 3.29 -9.55 -3.48
N GLY A 62 3.69 -8.81 -2.44
CA GLY A 62 4.95 -9.03 -1.74
C GLY A 62 5.06 -10.45 -1.15
N LEU A 63 4.00 -10.95 -0.52
CA LEU A 63 3.95 -12.32 0.01
C LEU A 63 4.11 -13.38 -1.10
N LEU A 64 3.49 -13.16 -2.27
CA LEU A 64 3.68 -14.05 -3.42
C LEU A 64 5.13 -14.07 -3.90
N PHE A 65 5.79 -12.92 -3.96
CA PHE A 65 7.22 -12.83 -4.32
C PHE A 65 8.12 -13.56 -3.31
N VAL A 66 7.82 -13.45 -2.01
CA VAL A 66 8.53 -14.22 -0.97
C VAL A 66 8.33 -15.72 -1.19
N ALA A 67 7.09 -16.18 -1.36
CA ALA A 67 6.78 -17.59 -1.55
C ALA A 67 7.47 -18.17 -2.79
N LEU A 68 7.40 -17.46 -3.93
CA LEU A 68 8.05 -17.86 -5.17
C LEU A 68 9.58 -17.82 -5.04
N GLY A 69 10.14 -16.81 -4.39
CA GLY A 69 11.58 -16.69 -4.18
C GLY A 69 12.17 -17.74 -3.24
N VAL A 70 11.37 -18.28 -2.32
CA VAL A 70 11.77 -19.43 -1.49
C VAL A 70 11.69 -20.73 -2.30
N ALA A 71 10.64 -20.89 -3.12
CA ALA A 71 10.40 -22.10 -3.91
C ALA A 71 11.36 -22.29 -5.10
N LEU A 72 11.74 -21.20 -5.78
CA LEU A 72 12.73 -21.17 -6.87
C LEU A 72 14.12 -20.97 -6.30
#